data_AF-A0AB37REC4-F1
#
_entry.id   AF-A0AB37REC4-F1
#
_cell.length_a   1.000
_cell.length_b   1.000
_cell.length_c   1.000
_cell.angle_alpha   90.00
_cell.angle_beta   90.00
_cell.angle_gamma   90.00
#
_symmetry.space_group_name_H-M   'P 1'
#
loop_
_entity.id
_entity.type
_entity.pdbx_description
1 polymer ?
#
loop_
_entity_poly.entity_id
_entity_poly.type
_entity_poly.pdbx_seq_one_letter_code
_entity_poly.pdbx_strand_id
1 'polypeptide(L)'
;MADKKVVFVAFAIEDARIRDMIKGQSLHTESPFEYIDMSVKEAYDEEWKKKVRTRILRSDGVLVIVSKNSLTSSGQKWEIQCAQENGKPVKGIWAYKEDRTALAGVNTMAWTWDNIATWIDSL
;
A
#
# COMPACT_ATOMS: atom_id res chain seq x y z
N MET A 1 19.93 -6.33 -15.07
CA MET A 1 18.72 -6.80 -14.36
C MET A 1 18.15 -5.55 -13.71
N ALA A 2 16.97 -5.10 -14.11
CA ALA A 2 16.37 -3.94 -13.46
C ALA A 2 16.07 -4.32 -12.00
N ASP A 3 16.58 -3.54 -11.05
CA ASP A 3 16.32 -3.75 -9.63
C ASP A 3 14.80 -3.72 -9.40
N LYS A 4 14.26 -4.80 -8.80
CA LYS A 4 12.82 -4.88 -8.54
C LYS A 4 12.46 -3.83 -7.51
N LYS A 5 11.49 -2.97 -7.84
CA LYS A 5 10.98 -1.96 -6.91
C LYS A 5 10.22 -2.62 -5.77
N VAL A 6 10.48 -2.19 -4.55
CA VAL A 6 9.84 -2.67 -3.34
C VAL A 6 8.69 -1.76 -2.97
N VAL A 7 7.48 -2.29 -2.95
CA VAL A 7 6.27 -1.52 -2.60
C VAL A 7 5.68 -2.02 -1.29
N PHE A 8 5.44 -1.10 -0.37
CA PHE A 8 4.72 -1.36 0.89
C PHE A 8 3.21 -1.23 0.65
N VAL A 9 2.43 -2.23 1.07
CA VAL A 9 0.96 -2.20 0.91
C VAL A 9 0.29 -1.86 2.25
N ALA A 10 -0.41 -0.74 2.30
CA ALA A 10 -1.17 -0.26 3.46
C ALA A 10 -2.67 -0.55 3.26
N PHE A 11 -3.29 -1.33 4.14
CA PHE A 11 -4.69 -1.73 4.02
C PHE A 11 -5.38 -1.86 5.39
N ALA A 12 -6.72 -1.76 5.40
CA ALA A 12 -7.51 -2.09 6.58
C ALA A 12 -7.65 -3.60 6.73
N ILE A 13 -7.59 -4.15 7.95
CA ILE A 13 -7.62 -5.61 8.20
C ILE A 13 -8.81 -6.30 7.51
N GLU A 14 -9.94 -5.62 7.41
CA GLU A 14 -11.16 -6.09 6.74
C GLU A 14 -10.97 -6.34 5.23
N ASP A 15 -10.01 -5.65 4.59
CA ASP A 15 -9.68 -5.76 3.16
C ASP A 15 -8.53 -6.75 2.88
N ALA A 16 -8.21 -7.63 3.82
CA ALA A 16 -7.13 -8.63 3.67
C ALA A 16 -7.24 -9.48 2.40
N ARG A 17 -8.48 -9.78 1.96
CA ARG A 17 -8.76 -10.52 0.72
C ARG A 17 -8.30 -9.76 -0.52
N ILE A 18 -8.52 -8.45 -0.56
CA ILE A 18 -8.12 -7.59 -1.68
C ILE A 18 -6.59 -7.52 -1.74
N ARG A 19 -5.96 -7.40 -0.58
CA ARG A 19 -4.50 -7.48 -0.45
C ARG A 19 -3.95 -8.81 -0.97
N ASP A 20 -4.58 -9.94 -0.65
CA ASP A 20 -4.16 -11.25 -1.18
C ASP A 20 -4.27 -11.32 -2.70
N MET A 21 -5.32 -10.73 -3.29
CA MET A 21 -5.49 -10.68 -4.75
C MET A 21 -4.40 -9.83 -5.43
N ILE A 22 -4.07 -8.66 -4.89
CA ILE A 22 -2.99 -7.80 -5.41
C ILE A 22 -1.64 -8.49 -5.29
N LYS A 23 -1.39 -9.16 -4.16
CA LYS A 23 -0.18 -9.97 -3.95
C LYS A 23 -0.11 -11.11 -4.97
N GLY A 24 -1.21 -11.83 -5.18
CA GLY A 24 -1.32 -12.86 -6.21
C GLY A 24 -1.02 -12.32 -7.62
N GLN A 25 -1.43 -11.10 -7.91
CA GLN A 25 -1.15 -10.44 -9.18
C GLN A 25 0.36 -10.23 -9.42
N SER A 26 1.15 -9.85 -8.40
CA SER A 26 2.62 -9.74 -8.55
C SER A 26 3.35 -11.06 -8.76
N LEU A 27 2.72 -12.18 -8.39
CA LEU A 27 3.31 -13.52 -8.57
C LEU A 27 3.10 -14.02 -10.01
N HIS A 28 2.23 -13.37 -10.78
CA HIS A 28 1.99 -13.68 -12.18
C HIS A 28 2.54 -12.56 -13.07
N THR A 29 3.30 -12.96 -14.10
CA THR A 29 3.95 -12.10 -15.11
C THR A 29 5.25 -11.44 -14.62
N GLU A 30 6.12 -11.08 -15.57
CA GLU A 30 7.36 -10.29 -15.43
C GLU A 30 7.10 -8.94 -14.75
N SER A 31 6.73 -8.98 -13.47
CA SER A 31 6.42 -7.81 -12.68
C SER A 31 7.74 -7.09 -12.38
N PRO A 32 7.92 -5.82 -12.76
CA PRO A 32 9.14 -5.06 -12.45
C PRO A 32 9.29 -4.73 -10.95
N PHE A 33 8.44 -5.31 -10.10
CA PHE A 33 8.30 -4.97 -8.70
C PHE A 33 7.96 -6.19 -7.84
N GLU A 34 8.25 -6.06 -6.55
CA GLU A 34 7.95 -7.05 -5.52
C GLU A 34 7.06 -6.39 -4.44
N TYR A 35 5.88 -6.97 -4.22
CA TYR A 35 5.04 -6.57 -3.09
C TYR A 35 5.56 -7.22 -1.82
N ILE A 36 5.94 -6.39 -0.86
CA ILE A 36 6.26 -6.87 0.48
C ILE A 36 5.05 -6.59 1.37
N ASP A 37 4.20 -7.61 1.50
CA ASP A 37 3.10 -7.63 2.46
C ASP A 37 3.64 -7.73 3.88
N MET A 38 3.58 -6.62 4.61
CA MET A 38 4.17 -6.49 5.95
C MET A 38 3.19 -5.99 7.00
N SER A 39 1.90 -5.99 6.69
CA SER A 39 0.85 -5.56 7.60
C SER A 39 0.80 -6.43 8.85
N VAL A 40 0.84 -5.77 10.00
CA VAL A 40 0.91 -6.40 11.32
C VAL A 40 -0.51 -6.54 11.85
N LYS A 41 -0.86 -7.73 12.35
CA LYS A 41 -2.20 -8.04 12.88
C LYS A 41 -2.49 -7.39 14.25
N GLU A 42 -1.48 -6.85 14.94
CA GLU A 42 -1.61 -6.26 16.28
C GLU A 42 -0.93 -4.88 16.36
N ALA A 43 -1.75 -3.82 16.38
CA ALA A 43 -1.33 -2.42 16.25
C ALA A 43 -1.06 -1.72 17.60
N TYR A 44 -0.73 -2.44 18.68
CA TYR A 44 -0.75 -1.87 20.04
C TYR A 44 0.59 -1.73 20.78
N ASP A 45 1.72 -2.16 20.21
CA ASP A 45 3.06 -2.04 20.81
C ASP A 45 3.98 -0.95 20.18
N GLU A 46 4.64 -0.08 20.93
CA GLU A 46 5.56 0.93 20.36
C GLU A 46 6.67 0.35 19.46
N GLU A 47 7.06 -0.91 19.64
CA GLU A 47 7.96 -1.60 18.72
C GLU A 47 7.38 -1.78 17.31
N TRP A 48 6.06 -1.96 17.17
CA TRP A 48 5.44 -2.16 15.86
C TRP A 48 5.61 -0.92 15.00
N LYS A 49 5.41 0.28 15.56
CA LYS A 49 5.57 1.54 14.84
C LYS A 49 7.00 1.71 14.34
N LYS A 50 7.99 1.37 15.17
CA LYS A 50 9.41 1.41 14.77
C LYS A 50 9.71 0.42 13.62
N LYS A 51 9.18 -0.80 13.71
CA LYS A 51 9.33 -1.83 12.66
C LYS A 51 8.66 -1.42 11.35
N VAL A 52 7.41 -0.96 11.40
CA VAL A 52 6.67 -0.53 10.20
C VAL A 52 7.30 0.73 9.59
N ARG A 53 7.71 1.71 10.39
CA ARG A 53 8.45 2.89 9.90
C ARG A 53 9.72 2.49 9.15
N THR A 54 10.52 1.59 9.72
CA THR A 54 11.76 1.11 9.08
C THR A 54 11.46 0.44 7.74
N ARG A 55 10.34 -0.26 7.63
CA ARG A 55 9.90 -0.93 6.39
C ARG A 55 9.43 0.07 5.34
N ILE A 56 8.60 1.04 5.71
CA ILE A 56 8.17 2.14 4.83
C ILE A 56 9.40 2.91 4.31
N LEU A 57 10.40 3.12 5.16
CA LEU A 57 11.65 3.78 4.75
C LEU A 57 12.47 2.95 3.75
N ARG A 58 12.40 1.63 3.82
CA ARG A 58 13.08 0.70 2.91
C ARG A 58 12.32 0.44 1.61
N SER A 59 11.03 0.72 1.55
CA SER A 59 10.26 0.63 0.29
C SER A 59 10.50 1.83 -0.61
N ASP A 60 10.43 1.61 -1.92
CA ASP A 60 10.46 2.65 -2.95
C ASP A 60 9.15 3.45 -2.97
N GLY A 61 8.02 2.82 -2.61
CA GLY A 61 6.71 3.49 -2.54
C GLY A 61 5.70 2.77 -1.65
N VAL A 62 4.60 3.46 -1.37
CA VAL A 62 3.50 2.98 -0.54
C VAL A 62 2.20 2.94 -1.34
N LEU A 63 1.66 1.73 -1.52
CA LEU A 63 0.38 1.47 -2.17
C LEU A 63 -0.71 1.30 -1.11
N VAL A 64 -1.73 2.14 -1.16
CA VAL A 64 -2.82 2.16 -0.19
C VAL A 64 -4.05 1.49 -0.80
N ILE A 65 -4.56 0.43 -0.19
CA ILE A 65 -5.86 -0.14 -0.57
C ILE A 65 -6.94 0.72 0.06
N VAL A 66 -7.68 1.45 -0.78
CA VAL A 66 -8.71 2.37 -0.35
C VAL A 66 -10.07 1.71 -0.47
N SER A 67 -10.73 1.61 0.68
CA SER A 67 -12.10 1.14 0.83
C SER A 67 -12.82 1.98 1.89
N LYS A 68 -14.12 1.76 2.07
CA LYS A 68 -14.88 2.32 3.21
C LYS A 68 -14.25 2.02 4.58
N ASN A 69 -13.59 0.87 4.73
CA ASN A 69 -12.95 0.45 5.98
C ASN A 69 -11.67 1.25 6.27
N SER A 70 -11.09 1.88 5.24
CA SER A 70 -9.92 2.76 5.42
C SER A 70 -10.23 3.98 6.28
N LEU A 71 -11.48 4.43 6.32
CA LEU A 71 -11.88 5.58 7.14
C LEU A 71 -11.83 5.30 8.64
N THR A 72 -11.96 4.05 9.06
CA THR A 72 -11.97 3.63 10.47
C THR A 72 -10.65 2.99 10.91
N SER A 73 -9.80 2.56 9.97
CA SER A 73 -8.51 1.94 10.25
C SER A 73 -7.46 2.93 10.77
N SER A 74 -7.20 2.88 12.08
CA SER A 74 -6.15 3.69 12.74
C SER A 74 -4.74 3.29 12.29
N GLY A 75 -4.50 1.99 12.08
CA GLY A 75 -3.23 1.47 11.59
C GLY A 75 -2.89 2.00 10.20
N GLN A 76 -3.83 1.90 9.26
CA GLN A 76 -3.65 2.38 7.90
C GLN A 76 -3.41 3.90 7.84
N LYS A 77 -4.17 4.68 8.64
CA LYS A 77 -3.96 6.14 8.74
C LYS A 77 -2.55 6.48 9.21
N TRP A 78 -2.06 5.76 10.22
CA TRP A 78 -0.70 5.98 10.73
C TRP A 78 0.36 5.63 9.69
N GLU A 79 0.19 4.55 8.93
CA GLU A 79 1.11 4.16 7.85
C GLU A 79 1.19 5.23 6.74
N ILE A 80 0.03 5.74 6.31
CA ILE A 80 -0.07 6.82 5.31
C ILE A 80 0.62 8.08 5.81
N GLN A 81 0.33 8.50 7.05
CA GLN A 81 0.96 9.67 7.64
C GLN A 81 2.48 9.48 7.73
N CYS A 82 2.94 8.32 8.20
CA CYS A 82 4.36 8.01 8.31
C CYS A 82 5.04 8.09 6.93
N ALA A 83 4.42 7.56 5.88
CA ALA A 83 4.94 7.64 4.53
C ALA A 83 5.05 9.09 4.03
N GLN A 84 4.01 9.89 4.23
CA GLN A 84 3.98 11.31 3.86
C GLN A 84 5.05 12.12 4.62
N GLU A 85 5.17 11.91 5.93
CA GLU A 85 6.17 12.57 6.79
C GLU A 85 7.61 12.23 6.39
N ASN A 86 7.85 11.02 5.89
CA ASN A 86 9.17 10.59 5.43
C ASN A 86 9.36 10.80 3.91
N GLY A 87 8.46 11.55 3.24
CA GLY A 87 8.58 11.92 1.83
C GLY A 87 8.49 10.74 0.86
N LYS A 88 7.89 9.62 1.27
CA LYS A 88 7.72 8.45 0.40
C LYS A 88 6.57 8.68 -0.59
N PRO A 89 6.71 8.24 -1.85
CA PRO A 89 5.59 8.27 -2.79
C PRO A 89 4.43 7.42 -2.29
N VAL A 90 3.25 8.04 -2.16
CA VAL A 90 2.02 7.36 -1.72
C VAL A 90 0.99 7.39 -2.83
N LYS A 91 0.42 6.23 -3.17
CA LYS A 91 -0.65 6.10 -4.14
C LYS A 91 -1.73 5.18 -3.61
N GLY A 92 -2.99 5.55 -3.81
CA GLY A 92 -4.13 4.73 -3.44
C GLY A 92 -4.70 3.95 -4.62
N ILE A 93 -5.31 2.81 -4.36
CA ILE A 93 -6.12 2.06 -5.32
C ILE A 93 -7.49 1.77 -4.72
N TRP A 94 -8.55 1.95 -5.49
CA TRP A 94 -9.88 1.56 -5.03
C TRP A 94 -10.02 0.04 -5.03
N ALA A 95 -10.29 -0.52 -3.85
CA ALA A 95 -10.53 -1.96 -3.67
C ALA A 95 -11.73 -2.46 -4.49
N TYR A 96 -12.76 -1.62 -4.61
CA TYR A 96 -14.01 -1.94 -5.31
C TYR A 96 -14.31 -0.90 -6.38
N LYS A 97 -14.90 -1.33 -7.50
CA LYS A 97 -15.18 -0.46 -8.67
C LYS A 97 -16.09 0.73 -8.34
N GLU A 98 -17.05 0.52 -7.45
CA GLU A 98 -18.04 1.51 -7.02
C GLU A 98 -17.59 2.33 -5.80
N ASP A 99 -16.44 1.98 -5.21
CA ASP A 99 -15.91 2.72 -4.07
C ASP A 99 -15.16 3.96 -4.57
N ARG A 100 -15.48 5.10 -3.97
CA ARG A 100 -14.85 6.41 -4.21
C ARG A 100 -14.42 7.06 -2.91
N THR A 101 -14.15 6.25 -1.89
CA THR A 101 -13.59 6.71 -0.63
C THR A 101 -12.33 7.51 -0.92
N ALA A 102 -12.25 8.69 -0.33
CA ALA A 102 -11.13 9.60 -0.45
C ALA A 102 -10.39 9.64 0.89
N LEU A 103 -9.07 9.46 0.84
CA LEU A 103 -8.19 9.61 1.99
C LEU A 103 -7.39 10.90 1.82
N ALA A 104 -7.35 11.72 2.86
CA ALA A 104 -6.64 12.99 2.82
C ALA A 104 -5.15 12.77 2.48
N GLY A 105 -4.65 13.48 1.46
CA GLY A 105 -3.26 13.39 1.01
C GLY A 105 -2.90 12.11 0.25
N VAL A 106 -3.87 11.28 -0.13
CA VAL A 106 -3.65 10.10 -0.98
C VAL A 106 -4.38 10.26 -2.29
N ASN A 107 -3.63 10.25 -3.40
CA ASN A 107 -4.20 10.25 -4.74
C ASN A 107 -4.56 8.81 -5.13
N THR A 108 -5.83 8.56 -5.43
CA THR A 108 -6.35 7.23 -5.74
C THR A 108 -6.47 6.98 -7.25
N MET A 109 -6.28 5.73 -7.65
CA MET A 109 -6.46 5.27 -9.03
C MET A 109 -7.32 4.00 -9.09
N ALA A 110 -7.85 3.70 -10.27
CA ALA A 110 -8.56 2.45 -10.49
C ALA A 110 -7.58 1.27 -10.41
N TRP A 111 -8.02 0.17 -9.81
CA TRP A 111 -7.24 -1.07 -9.77
C TRP A 111 -7.22 -1.73 -11.16
N THR A 112 -6.17 -1.41 -11.92
CA THR A 112 -5.80 -2.04 -13.19
C THR A 112 -4.30 -2.31 -13.18
N TRP A 113 -3.86 -3.32 -13.93
CA TRP A 113 -2.44 -3.63 -14.05
C TRP A 113 -1.63 -2.44 -14.57
N ASP A 114 -2.12 -1.82 -15.64
CA ASP A 114 -1.48 -0.68 -16.31
C ASP A 114 -1.23 0.51 -15.37
N ASN A 115 -2.22 0.87 -14.56
CA ASN A 115 -2.10 1.94 -13.57
C ASN A 115 -1.04 1.62 -12.51
N ILE A 116 -1.01 0.38 -12.03
CA ILE A 116 -0.05 -0.02 -10.99
C ILE A 116 1.36 -0.10 -11.56
N ALA A 117 1.54 -0.73 -12.73
CA ALA A 117 2.84 -0.80 -13.41
C ALA A 117 3.38 0.60 -13.70
N THR A 118 2.58 1.47 -14.33
CA THR A 118 2.96 2.86 -14.63
C THR A 118 3.36 3.64 -13.39
N TRP A 119 2.62 3.47 -12.28
CA TRP A 119 2.98 4.13 -11.03
C TRP A 119 4.30 3.59 -10.49
N ILE A 120 4.52 2.28 -10.51
CA ILE A 120 5.74 1.67 -9.96
C ILE A 120 6.96 2.01 -10.81
N ASP A 121 6.83 2.08 -12.13
CA ASP A 121 7.89 2.57 -13.03
C ASP A 121 8.25 4.06 -12.77
N SER A 122 7.33 4.82 -12.16
CA SER A 122 7.57 6.23 -11.81
C SER A 122 8.22 6.44 -10.43
N LEU A 123 8.41 5.37 -9.63
CA LEU A 123 9.06 5.40 -8.31
C LEU A 123 10.58 5.44 -8.39
#